data_AF-A0A969HB24-F1
#
_entry.id   AF-A0A969HB24-F1
#
_cell.length_a   1.000
_cell.length_b   1.000
_cell.length_c   1.000
_cell.angle_alpha   90.00
_cell.angle_beta   90.00
_cell.angle_gamma   90.00
#
_symmetry.space_group_name_H-M   'P 1'
#
loop_
_entity.id
_entity.type
_entity.pdbx_description
1 polymer ?
#
loop_
_entity_poly.entity_id
_entity_poly.type
_entity_poly.pdbx_seq_one_letter_code
_entity_poly.pdbx_strand_id
1 'polypeptide(L)'
;MKDSGYLALSIPQEHGGAGLSLRDCLAAQLELAQGSGATAMVAGMQLHLFGHAREIRPWPEETFAWLCREAVNGGLFNNVSSEPLMGSPSRGGLPDTHAEPTADGTGWVINGHKTWTTGGKHLTHMIVSARMENDPAWLLVRQDTRGVEWVETWGDSLSLRASDSHDVYFKEVVVPASHLIQRGVTPAQAVPSAWFPMIMSAVYLGTALAARNTVIQFALERVPSALGKPIATLPKIQRQIGEIDLALQAAQALMFEVTGQWTGEAENRRKLYPRLVAVKYLITETANTVTDQALRIAGGLSLTKSLPLERYFRDVRAGLMQPPSGDTALEIIGQRAIDNIKHSGLEFVL
;
A
#
# COMPACT_ATOMS: atom_id res chain seq x y z
N MET A 1 13.03 11.80 5.80
CA MET A 1 12.78 10.34 5.63
C MET A 1 14.07 9.54 5.53
N LYS A 2 15.00 9.90 4.63
CA LYS A 2 16.32 9.23 4.54
C LYS A 2 17.09 9.34 5.86
N ASP A 3 17.26 10.56 6.37
CA ASP A 3 18.02 10.82 7.61
C ASP A 3 17.43 10.14 8.87
N SER A 4 16.13 9.85 8.88
CA SER A 4 15.47 9.19 10.00
C SER A 4 15.53 7.66 9.93
N GLY A 5 16.11 7.07 8.88
CA GLY A 5 16.16 5.62 8.68
C GLY A 5 14.82 4.96 8.36
N TYR A 6 13.75 5.75 8.14
CA TYR A 6 12.38 5.22 8.03
C TYR A 6 12.19 4.29 6.82
N LEU A 7 12.87 4.56 5.70
CA LEU A 7 12.75 3.72 4.50
C LEU A 7 13.43 2.35 4.64
N ALA A 8 14.16 2.12 5.74
CA ALA A 8 14.87 0.89 6.03
C ALA A 8 14.24 0.08 7.19
N LEU A 9 13.02 0.44 7.64
CA LEU A 9 12.42 -0.22 8.80
C LEU A 9 12.22 -1.73 8.60
N SER A 10 11.77 -2.16 7.41
CA SER A 10 11.52 -3.58 7.11
C SER A 10 12.76 -4.35 6.64
N ILE A 11 13.85 -3.65 6.31
CA ILE A 11 15.10 -4.25 5.84
C ILE A 11 15.78 -4.98 7.03
N PRO A 12 16.30 -6.22 6.85
CA PRO A 12 17.00 -6.95 7.90
C PRO A 12 18.19 -6.19 8.51
N GLN A 13 18.47 -6.45 9.79
CA GLN A 13 19.57 -5.82 10.51
C GLN A 13 20.93 -6.21 9.92
N GLU A 14 21.11 -7.45 9.47
CA GLU A 14 22.35 -7.87 8.79
C GLU A 14 22.65 -7.12 7.48
N HIS A 15 21.68 -6.35 6.96
CA HIS A 15 21.84 -5.51 5.77
C HIS A 15 21.78 -4.01 6.09
N GLY A 16 21.82 -3.62 7.37
CA GLY A 16 21.86 -2.22 7.82
C GLY A 16 20.47 -1.57 8.02
N GLY A 17 19.39 -2.35 7.96
CA GLY A 17 18.04 -1.88 8.29
C GLY A 17 17.68 -2.07 9.77
N ALA A 18 16.43 -1.77 10.13
CA ALA A 18 15.96 -1.93 11.51
C ALA A 18 15.43 -3.34 11.82
N GLY A 19 15.08 -4.12 10.79
CA GLY A 19 14.55 -5.48 10.94
C GLY A 19 13.17 -5.56 11.58
N LEU A 20 12.39 -4.49 11.56
CA LEU A 20 11.10 -4.43 12.25
C LEU A 20 10.10 -5.46 11.74
N SER A 21 9.23 -5.93 12.62
CA SER A 21 8.12 -6.82 12.24
C SER A 21 7.11 -6.08 11.35
N LEU A 22 6.23 -6.82 10.65
CA LEU A 22 5.10 -6.21 9.94
C LEU A 22 4.29 -5.32 10.89
N ARG A 23 3.98 -5.84 12.09
CA ARG A 23 3.22 -5.13 13.13
C ARG A 23 3.86 -3.79 13.50
N ASP A 24 5.17 -3.76 13.73
CA ASP A 24 5.87 -2.53 14.12
C ASP A 24 5.99 -1.55 12.95
N CYS A 25 6.17 -2.05 11.72
CA CYS A 25 6.09 -1.23 10.51
C CYS A 25 4.71 -0.58 10.37
N LEU A 26 3.61 -1.28 10.69
CA LEU A 26 2.26 -0.72 10.65
C LEU A 26 2.08 0.39 11.69
N ALA A 27 2.61 0.23 12.90
CA ALA A 27 2.57 1.29 13.91
C ALA A 27 3.28 2.56 13.43
N ALA A 28 4.48 2.44 12.84
CA ALA A 28 5.18 3.58 12.25
C ALA A 28 4.42 4.20 11.07
N GLN A 29 3.81 3.36 10.24
CA GLN A 29 3.07 3.78 9.04
C GLN A 29 1.78 4.55 9.38
N LEU A 30 1.10 4.20 10.48
CA LEU A 30 -0.05 4.95 10.98
C LEU A 30 0.34 6.38 11.37
N GLU A 31 1.48 6.57 12.03
CA GLU A 31 1.98 7.89 12.41
C GLU A 31 2.37 8.73 11.18
N LEU A 32 3.10 8.14 10.22
CA LEU A 32 3.49 8.85 9.00
C LEU A 32 2.26 9.30 8.19
N ALA A 33 1.25 8.43 8.08
CA ALA A 33 0.06 8.71 7.29
C ALA A 33 -0.87 9.75 7.92
N GLN A 34 -0.82 9.94 9.25
CA GLN A 34 -1.49 11.07 9.91
C GLN A 34 -0.92 12.42 9.42
N GLY A 35 0.38 12.48 9.12
CA GLY A 35 1.01 13.66 8.53
C GLY A 35 0.70 13.82 7.03
N SER A 36 0.93 12.75 6.25
CA SER A 36 0.69 12.75 4.80
C SER A 36 0.46 11.34 4.28
N GLY A 37 -0.79 11.05 3.87
CA GLY A 37 -1.14 9.78 3.23
C GLY A 37 -0.32 9.51 1.97
N ALA A 38 -0.05 10.53 1.14
CA ALA A 38 0.77 10.39 -0.06
C ALA A 38 2.24 10.05 0.24
N THR A 39 2.84 10.67 1.27
CA THR A 39 4.22 10.35 1.69
C THR A 39 4.29 8.94 2.27
N ALA A 40 3.30 8.57 3.09
CA ALA A 40 3.16 7.22 3.61
C ALA A 40 2.99 6.19 2.49
N MET A 41 2.23 6.50 1.44
CA MET A 41 2.07 5.64 0.27
C MET A 41 3.43 5.33 -0.40
N VAL A 42 4.22 6.36 -0.70
CA VAL A 42 5.55 6.20 -1.34
C VAL A 42 6.51 5.42 -0.43
N ALA A 43 6.59 5.76 0.86
CA ALA A 43 7.43 5.02 1.79
C ALA A 43 6.96 3.57 1.97
N GLY A 44 5.63 3.36 1.97
CA GLY A 44 4.98 2.07 2.11
C GLY A 44 5.30 1.11 0.98
N MET A 45 5.49 1.61 -0.25
CA MET A 45 5.93 0.78 -1.39
C MET A 45 7.25 0.08 -1.09
N GLN A 46 8.23 0.82 -0.57
CA GLN A 46 9.52 0.25 -0.20
C GLN A 46 9.42 -0.67 1.03
N LEU A 47 8.67 -0.26 2.07
CA LEU A 47 8.50 -1.08 3.27
C LEU A 47 7.91 -2.45 2.94
N HIS A 48 6.85 -2.50 2.15
CA HIS A 48 6.23 -3.76 1.77
C HIS A 48 7.14 -4.58 0.86
N LEU A 49 7.92 -3.95 -0.02
CA LEU A 49 8.78 -4.64 -0.98
C LEU A 49 9.83 -5.48 -0.23
N PHE A 50 10.60 -4.84 0.63
CA PHE A 50 11.65 -5.51 1.39
C PHE A 50 11.10 -6.41 2.49
N GLY A 51 10.01 -6.00 3.15
CA GLY A 51 9.34 -6.82 4.15
C GLY A 51 8.77 -8.11 3.55
N HIS A 52 8.19 -8.05 2.36
CA HIS A 52 7.72 -9.25 1.67
C HIS A 52 8.87 -10.11 1.16
N ALA A 53 9.87 -9.49 0.51
CA ALA A 53 11.00 -10.21 -0.07
C ALA A 53 11.82 -10.97 0.99
N ARG A 54 12.03 -10.39 2.18
CA ARG A 54 12.73 -11.09 3.27
C ARG A 54 11.98 -12.33 3.76
N GLU A 55 10.64 -12.26 3.72
CA GLU A 55 9.76 -13.30 4.25
C GLU A 55 9.67 -14.48 3.28
N ILE A 56 9.48 -14.21 1.99
CA ILE A 56 9.26 -15.26 1.00
C ILE A 56 10.51 -15.66 0.22
N ARG A 57 11.59 -14.90 0.38
CA ARG A 57 12.91 -15.08 -0.25
C ARG A 57 12.81 -15.45 -1.74
N PRO A 58 12.19 -14.59 -2.56
CA PRO A 58 11.95 -14.91 -3.96
C PRO A 58 13.19 -14.68 -4.83
N TRP A 59 14.19 -13.98 -4.30
CA TRP A 59 15.39 -13.54 -5.01
C TRP A 59 16.62 -14.30 -4.51
N PRO A 60 17.67 -14.44 -5.33
CA PRO A 60 18.97 -14.91 -4.87
C PRO A 60 19.49 -14.08 -3.69
N GLU A 61 20.14 -14.72 -2.72
CA GLU A 61 20.57 -14.10 -1.47
C GLU A 61 21.51 -12.91 -1.70
N GLU A 62 22.49 -13.05 -2.61
CA GLU A 62 23.41 -11.97 -2.96
C GLU A 62 22.68 -10.76 -3.57
N THR A 63 21.70 -11.02 -4.45
CA THR A 63 20.86 -9.99 -5.07
C THR A 63 20.03 -9.26 -4.01
N PHE A 64 19.37 -10.00 -3.11
CA PHE A 64 18.59 -9.42 -2.03
C PHE A 64 19.46 -8.57 -1.09
N ALA A 65 20.63 -9.07 -0.70
CA ALA A 65 21.57 -8.35 0.15
C ALA A 65 22.08 -7.06 -0.52
N TRP A 66 22.37 -7.11 -1.82
CA TRP A 66 22.76 -5.92 -2.59
C TRP A 66 21.64 -4.88 -2.67
N LEU A 67 20.40 -5.29 -2.99
CA LEU A 67 19.23 -4.40 -3.03
C LEU A 67 18.98 -3.75 -1.66
N CYS A 68 19.13 -4.49 -0.57
CA CYS A 68 19.00 -3.95 0.78
C CYS A 68 20.05 -2.87 1.07
N ARG A 69 21.32 -3.11 0.71
CA ARG A 69 22.39 -2.11 0.89
C ARG A 69 22.13 -0.84 0.07
N GLU A 70 21.69 -0.96 -1.17
CA GLU A 70 21.33 0.18 -2.00
C GLU A 70 20.16 0.99 -1.38
N ALA A 71 19.15 0.31 -0.83
CA ALA A 71 18.03 0.96 -0.16
C ALA A 71 18.45 1.70 1.11
N VAL A 72 19.30 1.09 1.95
CA VAL A 72 19.87 1.72 3.15
C VAL A 72 20.73 2.94 2.79
N ASN A 73 21.45 2.88 1.67
CA ASN A 73 22.26 4.00 1.15
C ASN A 73 21.45 5.06 0.38
N GLY A 74 20.14 5.14 0.63
CA GLY A 74 19.28 6.20 0.12
C GLY A 74 18.61 5.91 -1.22
N GLY A 75 18.69 4.67 -1.71
CA GLY A 75 17.88 4.20 -2.81
C GLY A 75 16.39 4.19 -2.45
N LEU A 76 15.56 4.76 -3.33
CA LEU A 76 14.12 4.64 -3.32
C LEU A 76 13.67 3.59 -4.35
N PHE A 77 12.96 2.57 -3.87
CA PHE A 77 12.53 1.39 -4.61
C PHE A 77 11.02 1.30 -4.74
N ASN A 78 10.56 0.78 -5.87
CA ASN A 78 9.20 0.28 -6.05
C ASN A 78 9.19 -0.94 -7.00
N ASN A 79 8.19 -1.80 -6.83
CA ASN A 79 7.85 -2.81 -7.83
C ASN A 79 6.92 -2.19 -8.89
N VAL A 80 7.35 -2.24 -10.15
CA VAL A 80 6.69 -1.59 -11.29
C VAL A 80 6.07 -2.67 -12.16
N SER A 81 4.81 -2.99 -11.87
CA SER A 81 4.17 -4.17 -12.45
C SER A 81 2.88 -3.90 -13.26
N SER A 82 2.03 -2.97 -12.82
CA SER A 82 0.73 -2.71 -13.45
C SER A 82 0.88 -2.18 -14.88
N GLU A 83 0.00 -2.62 -15.77
CA GLU A 83 -0.04 -2.22 -17.19
C GLU A 83 -1.46 -1.80 -17.59
N PRO A 84 -1.64 -0.89 -18.56
CA PRO A 84 -2.96 -0.38 -18.93
C PRO A 84 -4.00 -1.45 -19.28
N LEU A 85 -3.59 -2.50 -20.01
CA LEU A 85 -4.51 -3.56 -20.46
C LEU A 85 -4.76 -4.63 -19.39
N MET A 86 -3.79 -4.89 -18.51
CA MET A 86 -3.88 -5.94 -17.50
C MET A 86 -4.47 -5.42 -16.17
N GLY A 87 -4.23 -4.15 -15.86
CA GLY A 87 -4.49 -3.59 -14.55
C GLY A 87 -3.59 -4.21 -13.47
N SER A 88 -4.18 -4.64 -12.35
CA SER A 88 -3.43 -5.24 -11.24
C SER A 88 -2.87 -6.62 -11.62
N PRO A 89 -1.56 -6.89 -11.39
CA PRO A 89 -0.94 -8.20 -11.59
C PRO A 89 -1.59 -9.32 -10.75
N SER A 90 -2.28 -8.97 -9.66
CA SER A 90 -2.99 -9.94 -8.82
C SER A 90 -4.09 -10.73 -9.54
N ARG A 91 -4.48 -10.28 -10.75
CA ARG A 91 -5.47 -10.96 -11.61
C ARG A 91 -4.84 -12.03 -12.53
N GLY A 92 -3.52 -12.20 -12.49
CA GLY A 92 -2.78 -13.11 -13.36
C GLY A 92 -2.56 -12.56 -14.76
N GLY A 93 -1.86 -13.34 -15.59
CA GLY A 93 -1.47 -12.97 -16.95
C GLY A 93 0.03 -12.66 -17.08
N LEU A 94 0.54 -12.71 -18.31
CA LEU A 94 1.91 -12.31 -18.63
C LEU A 94 1.95 -10.83 -19.00
N PRO A 95 2.95 -10.06 -18.53
CA PRO A 95 3.14 -8.67 -18.92
C PRO A 95 3.29 -8.51 -20.44
N ASP A 96 2.79 -7.42 -21.00
CA ASP A 96 3.07 -6.97 -22.36
C ASP A 96 4.45 -6.33 -22.46
N THR A 97 4.92 -5.70 -21.37
CA THR A 97 6.32 -5.31 -21.22
C THR A 97 7.19 -6.55 -21.40
N HIS A 98 8.15 -6.51 -22.31
CA HIS A 98 9.01 -7.64 -22.65
C HIS A 98 10.48 -7.30 -22.42
N ALA A 99 11.26 -8.34 -22.13
CA ALA A 99 12.70 -8.27 -22.03
C ALA A 99 13.34 -9.34 -22.92
N GLU A 100 14.26 -8.91 -23.78
CA GLU A 100 14.95 -9.78 -24.76
C GLU A 100 16.48 -9.65 -24.59
N PRO A 101 17.27 -10.69 -24.90
CA PRO A 101 18.73 -10.59 -24.86
C PRO A 101 19.23 -9.48 -25.80
N THR A 102 20.26 -8.75 -25.39
CA THR A 102 21.00 -7.88 -26.33
C THR A 102 21.64 -8.73 -27.44
N ALA A 103 21.91 -8.12 -28.60
CA ALA A 103 22.51 -8.82 -29.74
C ALA A 103 23.90 -9.43 -29.42
N ASP A 104 24.62 -8.84 -28.46
CA ASP A 104 25.92 -9.34 -27.97
C ASP A 104 25.80 -10.31 -26.78
N GLY A 105 24.58 -10.57 -26.28
CA GLY A 105 24.31 -11.47 -25.16
C GLY A 105 24.78 -10.98 -23.79
N THR A 106 25.20 -9.72 -23.66
CA THR A 106 25.75 -9.16 -22.41
C THR A 106 24.68 -8.63 -21.45
N GLY A 107 23.44 -8.48 -21.91
CA GLY A 107 22.36 -7.93 -21.11
C GLY A 107 20.97 -8.13 -21.71
N TRP A 108 20.05 -7.26 -21.29
CA TRP A 108 18.64 -7.31 -21.65
C TRP A 108 18.20 -5.96 -22.21
N VAL A 109 17.40 -6.00 -23.28
CA VAL A 109 16.65 -4.85 -23.80
C VAL A 109 15.21 -4.95 -23.32
N ILE A 110 14.70 -3.90 -22.69
CA ILE A 110 13.36 -3.84 -22.11
C ILE A 110 12.53 -2.82 -22.89
N ASN A 111 11.35 -3.26 -23.31
CA ASN A 111 10.34 -2.43 -23.97
C ASN A 111 8.97 -2.64 -23.32
N GLY A 112 8.24 -1.55 -23.04
CA GLY A 112 6.89 -1.65 -22.51
C GLY A 112 6.36 -0.37 -21.89
N HIS A 113 5.16 -0.47 -21.31
CA HIS A 113 4.42 0.62 -20.70
C HIS A 113 3.85 0.18 -19.36
N LYS A 114 4.30 0.83 -18.29
CA LYS A 114 3.80 0.62 -16.94
C LYS A 114 2.94 1.79 -16.50
N THR A 115 1.89 1.51 -15.75
CA THR A 115 0.95 2.51 -15.23
C THR A 115 0.94 2.55 -13.71
N TRP A 116 0.65 3.73 -13.16
CA TRP A 116 0.50 3.98 -11.72
C TRP A 116 1.75 3.67 -10.88
N THR A 117 2.92 4.04 -11.41
CA THR A 117 4.21 3.80 -10.77
C THR A 117 4.46 4.79 -9.65
N THR A 118 4.01 4.43 -8.44
CA THR A 118 4.13 5.25 -7.24
C THR A 118 5.57 5.62 -6.93
N GLY A 119 5.81 6.90 -6.61
CA GLY A 119 7.14 7.49 -6.44
C GLY A 119 7.67 8.16 -7.72
N GLY A 120 7.11 7.82 -8.88
CA GLY A 120 7.37 8.51 -10.14
C GLY A 120 8.86 8.66 -10.46
N LYS A 121 9.21 9.83 -11.00
CA LYS A 121 10.59 10.22 -11.33
C LYS A 121 11.54 10.29 -10.12
N HIS A 122 11.02 10.18 -8.89
CA HIS A 122 11.83 10.19 -7.68
C HIS A 122 12.34 8.79 -7.29
N LEU A 123 11.80 7.73 -7.90
CA LEU A 123 12.37 6.40 -7.77
C LEU A 123 13.82 6.42 -8.27
N THR A 124 14.68 5.69 -7.58
CA THR A 124 16.07 5.47 -8.03
C THR A 124 16.22 4.10 -8.67
N HIS A 125 15.44 3.13 -8.19
CA HIS A 125 15.49 1.74 -8.56
C HIS A 125 14.07 1.23 -8.79
N MET A 126 13.82 0.66 -9.96
CA MET A 126 12.55 0.09 -10.36
C MET A 126 12.75 -1.41 -10.56
N ILE A 127 11.99 -2.22 -9.83
CA ILE A 127 11.91 -3.66 -10.10
C ILE A 127 10.76 -3.85 -11.09
N VAL A 128 11.09 -3.95 -12.37
CA VAL A 128 10.12 -3.96 -13.47
C VAL A 128 9.72 -5.39 -13.78
N SER A 129 8.42 -5.69 -13.75
CA SER A 129 7.93 -6.97 -14.26
C SER A 129 7.90 -6.96 -15.78
N ALA A 130 8.40 -8.01 -16.40
CA ALA A 130 8.39 -8.19 -17.84
C ALA A 130 8.07 -9.64 -18.20
N ARG A 131 7.75 -9.89 -19.47
CA ARG A 131 7.70 -11.21 -20.06
C ARG A 131 9.05 -11.50 -20.72
N MET A 132 9.59 -12.68 -20.44
CA MET A 132 10.75 -13.25 -21.14
C MET A 132 10.31 -14.59 -21.72
N GLU A 133 10.17 -14.65 -23.04
CA GLU A 133 9.54 -15.77 -23.75
C GLU A 133 8.12 -16.05 -23.19
N ASN A 134 7.94 -17.16 -22.47
CA ASN A 134 6.67 -17.57 -21.86
C ASN A 134 6.65 -17.38 -20.33
N ASP A 135 7.70 -16.81 -19.74
CA ASP A 135 7.83 -16.65 -18.30
C ASP A 135 7.67 -15.18 -17.88
N PRO A 136 7.07 -14.91 -16.71
CA PRO A 136 7.23 -13.62 -16.05
C PRO A 136 8.66 -13.51 -15.51
N ALA A 137 9.22 -12.30 -15.56
CA ALA A 137 10.53 -11.97 -15.03
C ALA A 137 10.50 -10.61 -14.33
N TRP A 138 11.48 -10.39 -13.46
CA TRP A 138 11.68 -9.13 -12.75
C TRP A 138 13.10 -8.64 -12.98
N LEU A 139 13.23 -7.44 -13.49
CA LEU A 139 14.51 -6.82 -13.82
C LEU A 139 14.68 -5.51 -13.07
N LEU A 140 15.91 -5.23 -12.64
CA LEU A 140 16.26 -3.95 -12.06
C LEU A 140 16.53 -2.92 -13.16
N VAL A 141 15.79 -1.83 -13.15
CA VAL A 141 16.02 -0.66 -14.01
C VAL A 141 16.28 0.55 -13.14
N ARG A 142 17.36 1.29 -13.41
CA ARG A 142 17.62 2.56 -12.74
C ARG A 142 16.84 3.68 -13.42
N GLN A 143 16.40 4.66 -12.66
CA GLN A 143 15.59 5.76 -13.20
C GLN A 143 16.33 6.58 -14.26
N ASP A 144 17.65 6.68 -14.15
CA ASP A 144 18.52 7.42 -15.06
C ASP A 144 18.98 6.59 -16.28
N THR A 145 18.53 5.33 -16.41
CA THR A 145 18.84 4.53 -17.59
C THR A 145 18.19 5.14 -18.83
N ARG A 146 18.98 5.31 -19.90
CA ARG A 146 18.49 5.80 -21.20
C ARG A 146 17.31 4.95 -21.69
N GLY A 147 16.25 5.62 -22.16
CA GLY A 147 15.02 4.97 -22.65
C GLY A 147 13.91 4.89 -21.61
N VAL A 148 14.18 5.22 -20.34
CA VAL A 148 13.14 5.42 -19.32
C VAL A 148 12.49 6.78 -19.55
N GLU A 149 11.20 6.78 -19.92
CA GLU A 149 10.44 7.99 -20.23
C GLU A 149 9.17 8.07 -19.36
N TRP A 150 9.10 9.11 -18.52
CA TRP A 150 7.95 9.35 -17.64
C TRP A 150 6.84 10.13 -18.34
N VAL A 151 5.59 9.77 -18.04
CA VAL A 151 4.40 10.47 -18.53
C VAL A 151 3.59 10.98 -17.35
N GLU A 152 3.28 12.27 -17.36
CA GLU A 152 2.58 12.93 -16.25
C GLU A 152 1.08 12.59 -16.20
N THR A 153 0.74 11.35 -15.86
CA THR A 153 -0.64 10.82 -15.80
C THR A 153 -1.33 10.98 -14.44
N TRP A 154 -0.67 11.58 -13.45
CA TRP A 154 -1.16 11.66 -12.06
C TRP A 154 -1.44 13.10 -11.59
N GLY A 155 -1.16 14.10 -12.42
CA GLY A 155 -1.25 15.51 -12.06
C GLY A 155 -2.67 15.99 -11.72
N ASP A 156 -3.69 15.32 -12.24
CA ASP A 156 -5.12 15.56 -11.99
C ASP A 156 -5.77 14.50 -11.08
N SER A 157 -4.99 13.59 -10.51
CA SER A 157 -5.52 12.54 -9.63
C SER A 157 -6.33 13.13 -8.46
N LEU A 158 -7.44 12.47 -8.14
CA LEU A 158 -8.26 12.79 -6.97
C LEU A 158 -7.48 12.57 -5.67
N SER A 159 -6.80 11.43 -5.58
CA SER A 159 -6.29 10.86 -4.33
C SER A 159 -4.77 10.83 -4.33
N LEU A 160 -4.15 11.06 -3.17
CA LEU A 160 -2.71 10.86 -2.96
C LEU A 160 -1.87 11.64 -3.98
N ARG A 161 -2.24 12.88 -4.28
CA ARG A 161 -1.65 13.66 -5.38
C ARG A 161 -0.13 13.80 -5.32
N ALA A 162 0.45 13.80 -4.13
CA ALA A 162 1.90 13.90 -3.93
C ALA A 162 2.63 12.54 -4.00
N SER A 163 1.94 11.43 -4.29
CA SER A 163 2.56 10.11 -4.48
C SER A 163 3.23 9.95 -5.84
N ASP A 164 2.96 10.87 -6.77
CA ASP A 164 3.59 10.95 -8.09
C ASP A 164 3.46 9.62 -8.88
N SER A 165 2.29 8.98 -8.83
CA SER A 165 2.04 7.64 -9.38
C SER A 165 1.86 7.67 -10.91
N HIS A 166 2.90 8.10 -11.60
CA HIS A 166 2.94 8.32 -13.04
C HIS A 166 3.10 7.03 -13.85
N ASP A 167 2.79 7.14 -15.14
CA ASP A 167 3.12 6.11 -16.11
C ASP A 167 4.57 6.25 -16.54
N VAL A 168 5.16 5.13 -16.96
CA VAL A 168 6.53 5.07 -17.47
C VAL A 168 6.61 4.16 -18.67
N TYR A 169 7.25 4.64 -19.73
CA TYR A 169 7.65 3.86 -20.88
C TYR A 169 9.10 3.42 -20.74
N PHE A 170 9.35 2.18 -21.14
CA PHE A 170 10.69 1.65 -21.39
C PHE A 170 10.83 1.54 -22.90
N LYS A 171 11.74 2.31 -23.49
CA LYS A 171 12.03 2.33 -24.93
C LYS A 171 13.48 1.94 -25.17
N GLU A 172 13.70 0.72 -25.62
CA GLU A 172 15.05 0.16 -25.86
C GLU A 172 15.96 0.30 -24.63
N VAL A 173 15.41 0.06 -23.43
CA VAL A 173 16.15 0.22 -22.17
C VAL A 173 17.10 -0.96 -21.99
N VAL A 174 18.40 -0.69 -22.03
CA VAL A 174 19.43 -1.72 -21.88
C VAL A 174 19.92 -1.82 -20.45
N VAL A 175 19.90 -3.03 -19.89
CA VAL A 175 20.45 -3.34 -18.56
C VAL A 175 21.41 -4.54 -18.64
N PRO A 176 22.45 -4.63 -17.79
CA PRO A 176 23.38 -5.76 -17.82
C PRO A 176 22.68 -7.05 -17.37
N ALA A 177 23.25 -8.21 -17.75
CA ALA A 177 22.67 -9.51 -17.43
C ALA A 177 22.40 -9.71 -15.91
N SER A 178 23.25 -9.13 -15.06
CA SER A 178 23.13 -9.16 -13.59
C SER A 178 21.90 -8.45 -13.03
N HIS A 179 21.20 -7.64 -13.82
CA HIS A 179 19.97 -6.96 -13.41
C HIS A 179 18.73 -7.86 -13.50
N LEU A 180 18.82 -9.07 -14.07
CA LEU A 180 17.77 -10.06 -13.95
C LEU A 180 17.70 -10.55 -12.49
N ILE A 181 16.70 -10.09 -11.76
CA ILE A 181 16.50 -10.45 -10.35
C ILE A 181 15.88 -11.84 -10.24
N GLN A 182 14.92 -12.13 -11.10
CA GLN A 182 14.13 -13.35 -11.04
C GLN A 182 13.49 -13.67 -12.39
N ARG A 183 13.41 -14.96 -12.72
CA ARG A 183 12.61 -15.51 -13.83
C ARG A 183 11.69 -16.62 -13.29
N GLY A 184 10.44 -16.61 -13.73
CA GLY A 184 9.39 -17.52 -13.26
C GLY A 184 8.85 -17.17 -11.86
N VAL A 185 7.75 -17.80 -11.45
CA VAL A 185 7.12 -17.60 -10.14
C VAL A 185 7.53 -18.73 -9.20
N THR A 186 7.91 -18.40 -7.96
CA THR A 186 8.22 -19.40 -6.94
C THR A 186 6.95 -19.88 -6.22
N PRO A 187 6.93 -21.10 -5.65
CA PRO A 187 5.78 -21.57 -4.86
C PRO A 187 5.42 -20.64 -3.69
N ALA A 188 6.40 -19.93 -3.12
CA ALA A 188 6.17 -19.00 -2.01
C ALA A 188 5.42 -17.72 -2.44
N GLN A 189 5.51 -17.34 -3.72
CA GLN A 189 4.75 -16.23 -4.32
C GLN A 189 3.31 -16.62 -4.65
N ALA A 190 3.01 -17.92 -4.80
CA ALA A 190 1.64 -18.40 -5.00
C ALA A 190 0.78 -18.28 -3.72
N VAL A 191 1.41 -17.99 -2.58
CA VAL A 191 0.71 -17.76 -1.31
C VAL A 191 0.48 -16.26 -1.12
N PRO A 192 -0.69 -15.81 -0.64
CA PRO A 192 -0.94 -14.39 -0.42
C PRO A 192 0.03 -13.74 0.58
N SER A 193 0.19 -12.41 0.45
CA SER A 193 1.06 -11.59 1.29
C SER A 193 0.24 -10.66 2.19
N ALA A 194 0.63 -10.50 3.45
CA ALA A 194 0.08 -9.46 4.33
C ALA A 194 0.73 -8.09 4.11
N TRP A 195 1.97 -8.04 3.63
CA TRP A 195 2.77 -6.82 3.61
C TRP A 195 2.12 -5.71 2.79
N PHE A 196 1.79 -5.97 1.52
CA PHE A 196 1.12 -4.98 0.68
C PHE A 196 -0.24 -4.53 1.27
N PRO A 197 -1.24 -5.42 1.45
CA PRO A 197 -2.56 -4.97 1.88
C PRO A 197 -2.52 -4.27 3.24
N MET A 198 -1.73 -4.73 4.20
CA MET A 198 -1.68 -4.13 5.53
C MET A 198 -0.94 -2.79 5.54
N ILE A 199 0.22 -2.67 4.87
CA ILE A 199 0.96 -1.40 4.80
C ILE A 199 0.12 -0.34 4.08
N MET A 200 -0.62 -0.72 3.03
CA MET A 200 -1.57 0.19 2.37
C MET A 200 -2.75 0.54 3.28
N SER A 201 -3.33 -0.42 4.00
CA SER A 201 -4.39 -0.13 4.97
C SER A 201 -3.95 0.85 6.06
N ALA A 202 -2.71 0.76 6.54
CA ALA A 202 -2.19 1.71 7.53
C ALA A 202 -2.13 3.15 6.99
N VAL A 203 -1.92 3.34 5.68
CA VAL A 203 -2.02 4.68 5.05
C VAL A 203 -3.41 5.28 5.24
N TYR A 204 -4.45 4.49 4.94
CA TYR A 204 -5.83 4.97 4.98
C TYR A 204 -6.35 5.13 6.41
N LEU A 205 -5.99 4.20 7.31
CA LEU A 205 -6.35 4.29 8.72
C LEU A 205 -5.68 5.52 9.37
N GLY A 206 -4.38 5.74 9.14
CA GLY A 206 -3.68 6.92 9.65
C GLY A 206 -4.25 8.23 9.09
N THR A 207 -4.58 8.26 7.80
CA THR A 207 -5.25 9.43 7.19
C THR A 207 -6.61 9.71 7.86
N ALA A 208 -7.39 8.67 8.17
CA ALA A 208 -8.67 8.81 8.85
C ALA A 208 -8.52 9.23 10.33
N LEU A 209 -7.49 8.75 11.03
CA LEU A 209 -7.13 9.21 12.38
C LEU A 209 -6.80 10.72 12.38
N ALA A 210 -6.06 11.20 11.38
CA ALA A 210 -5.81 12.64 11.22
C ALA A 210 -7.07 13.45 10.94
N ALA A 211 -8.01 12.92 10.15
CA ALA A 211 -9.31 13.55 9.92
C ALA A 211 -10.13 13.67 11.21
N ARG A 212 -10.19 12.61 12.02
CA ARG A 212 -10.82 12.64 13.36
C ARG A 212 -10.17 13.71 14.23
N ASN A 213 -8.84 13.69 14.37
CA ASN A 213 -8.14 14.63 15.26
C ASN A 213 -8.39 16.08 14.81
N THR A 214 -8.33 16.34 13.50
CA THR A 214 -8.59 17.66 12.92
C THR A 214 -10.01 18.14 13.21
N VAL A 215 -11.02 17.28 13.04
CA VAL A 215 -12.41 17.69 13.25
C VAL A 215 -12.77 17.85 14.73
N ILE A 216 -12.16 17.06 15.62
CA ILE A 216 -12.28 17.26 17.07
C ILE A 216 -11.67 18.61 17.46
N GLN A 217 -10.46 18.93 16.98
CA GLN A 217 -9.83 20.22 17.24
C GLN A 217 -10.71 21.38 16.77
N PHE A 218 -11.22 21.29 15.53
CA PHE A 218 -12.16 22.27 15.01
C PHE A 218 -13.41 22.41 15.89
N ALA A 219 -13.97 21.29 16.39
CA ALA A 219 -15.16 21.33 17.23
C ALA A 219 -14.92 21.99 18.59
N LEU A 220 -13.70 21.87 19.14
CA LEU A 220 -13.28 22.51 20.38
C LEU A 220 -13.07 24.03 20.21
N GLU A 221 -12.64 24.47 19.03
CA GLU A 221 -12.33 25.88 18.75
C GLU A 221 -13.51 26.66 18.16
N ARG A 222 -14.40 25.99 17.42
CA ARG A 222 -15.49 26.66 16.71
C ARG A 222 -16.59 27.09 17.67
N VAL A 223 -16.67 28.40 17.90
CA VAL A 223 -17.73 29.07 18.68
C VAL A 223 -18.63 29.93 17.78
N PRO A 224 -19.80 29.41 17.33
CA PRO A 224 -20.80 30.23 16.67
C PRO A 224 -21.38 31.28 17.62
N SER A 225 -21.59 32.51 17.15
CA SER A 225 -22.15 33.60 17.96
C SER A 225 -23.52 33.27 18.56
N ALA A 226 -24.38 32.60 17.79
CA ALA A 226 -25.70 32.16 18.25
C ALA A 226 -25.64 31.07 19.34
N LEU A 227 -24.53 30.34 19.44
CA LEU A 227 -24.33 29.27 20.43
C LEU A 227 -23.58 29.76 21.68
N GLY A 228 -22.63 30.69 21.52
CA GLY A 228 -21.84 31.27 22.61
C GLY A 228 -20.84 30.34 23.30
N LYS A 229 -20.68 29.10 22.81
CA LYS A 229 -19.75 28.10 23.32
C LYS A 229 -19.27 27.17 22.19
N PRO A 230 -18.19 26.37 22.38
CA PRO A 230 -17.71 25.45 21.36
C PRO A 230 -18.77 24.46 20.89
N ILE A 231 -18.77 24.13 19.60
CA ILE A 231 -19.71 23.14 19.03
C ILE A 231 -19.49 21.74 19.60
N ALA A 232 -18.30 21.44 20.15
CA ALA A 232 -18.02 20.21 20.90
C ALA A 232 -18.92 20.01 22.13
N THR A 233 -19.60 21.06 22.62
CA THR A 233 -20.57 20.96 23.72
C THR A 233 -21.96 20.47 23.27
N LEU A 234 -22.20 20.37 21.95
CA LEU A 234 -23.49 19.94 21.41
C LEU A 234 -23.58 18.40 21.41
N PRO A 235 -24.64 17.80 21.98
CA PRO A 235 -24.81 16.35 22.01
C PRO A 235 -24.75 15.69 20.62
N LYS A 236 -25.27 16.37 19.59
CA LYS A 236 -25.20 15.90 18.20
C LYS A 236 -23.74 15.73 17.73
N ILE A 237 -22.88 16.71 18.04
CA ILE A 237 -21.46 16.68 17.64
C ILE A 237 -20.72 15.60 18.43
N GLN A 238 -20.98 15.48 19.73
CA GLN A 238 -20.39 14.43 20.59
C GLN A 238 -20.76 13.03 20.09
N ARG A 239 -22.02 12.79 19.72
CA ARG A 239 -22.46 11.51 19.13
C ARG A 239 -21.71 11.21 17.83
N GLN A 240 -21.60 12.18 16.91
CA GLN A 240 -20.90 11.98 15.64
C GLN A 240 -19.40 11.70 15.84
N ILE A 241 -18.75 12.40 16.78
CA ILE A 241 -17.35 12.13 17.15
C ILE A 241 -17.22 10.72 17.75
N GLY A 242 -18.16 10.31 18.62
CA GLY A 242 -18.18 8.97 19.20
C GLY A 242 -18.32 7.86 18.15
N GLU A 243 -19.15 8.05 17.12
CA GLU A 243 -19.29 7.11 15.99
C GLU A 243 -17.98 6.98 15.19
N ILE A 244 -17.34 8.12 14.89
CA ILE A 244 -16.05 8.15 14.23
C ILE A 244 -15.00 7.38 15.05
N ASP A 245 -14.90 7.70 16.35
CA ASP A 245 -13.84 7.16 17.19
C ASP A 245 -14.02 5.66 17.44
N LEU A 246 -15.27 5.20 17.67
CA LEU A 246 -15.59 3.78 17.80
C LEU A 246 -15.20 2.99 16.54
N ALA A 247 -15.55 3.50 15.36
CA ALA A 247 -15.24 2.83 14.10
C ALA A 247 -13.73 2.71 13.87
N LEU A 248 -12.96 3.76 14.17
CA LEU A 248 -11.51 3.75 14.06
C LEU A 248 -10.86 2.79 15.06
N GLN A 249 -11.33 2.77 16.32
CA GLN A 249 -10.85 1.82 17.33
C GLN A 249 -11.09 0.37 16.91
N ALA A 250 -12.27 0.05 16.39
CA ALA A 250 -12.58 -1.30 15.89
C ALA A 250 -11.67 -1.71 14.73
N ALA A 251 -11.47 -0.81 13.76
CA ALA A 251 -10.61 -1.06 12.61
C ALA A 251 -9.13 -1.24 13.01
N GLN A 252 -8.63 -0.40 13.92
CA GLN A 252 -7.27 -0.48 14.45
C GLN A 252 -7.04 -1.75 15.28
N ALA A 253 -8.00 -2.11 16.14
CA ALA A 253 -7.94 -3.33 16.94
C ALA A 253 -7.86 -4.58 16.04
N LEU A 254 -8.72 -4.67 15.01
CA LEU A 254 -8.71 -5.81 14.09
C LEU A 254 -7.40 -5.89 13.31
N MET A 255 -6.85 -4.76 12.84
CA MET A 255 -5.55 -4.75 12.16
C MET A 255 -4.44 -5.34 13.03
N PHE A 256 -4.30 -4.85 14.27
CA PHE A 256 -3.23 -5.31 15.17
C PHE A 256 -3.46 -6.72 15.71
N GLU A 257 -4.70 -7.14 15.90
CA GLU A 257 -5.03 -8.51 16.32
C GLU A 257 -4.69 -9.53 15.23
N VAL A 258 -5.07 -9.27 13.98
CA VAL A 258 -4.75 -10.16 12.84
C VAL A 258 -3.25 -10.16 12.55
N THR A 259 -2.61 -8.99 12.52
CA THR A 259 -1.17 -8.90 12.20
C THR A 259 -0.28 -9.37 13.35
N GLY A 260 -0.77 -9.35 14.60
CA GLY A 260 -0.10 -9.99 15.73
C GLY A 260 -0.04 -11.51 15.65
N GLN A 261 -0.89 -12.14 14.82
CA GLN A 261 -0.86 -13.59 14.55
C GLN A 261 -0.02 -13.96 13.32
N TRP A 262 0.53 -12.98 12.61
CA TRP A 262 1.27 -13.19 11.37
C TRP A 262 2.68 -13.71 11.66
N THR A 263 2.97 -14.94 11.25
CA THR A 263 4.31 -15.53 11.37
C THR A 263 5.11 -15.44 10.07
N GLY A 264 4.43 -15.21 8.93
CA GLY A 264 5.03 -15.25 7.60
C GLY A 264 5.22 -16.67 7.03
N GLU A 265 4.92 -17.71 7.80
CA GLU A 265 4.98 -19.11 7.34
C GLU A 265 3.83 -19.42 6.38
N ALA A 266 4.09 -20.22 5.34
CA ALA A 266 3.12 -20.47 4.26
C ALA A 266 1.73 -20.92 4.74
N GLU A 267 1.66 -21.78 5.77
CA GLU A 267 0.39 -22.23 6.35
C GLU A 267 -0.35 -21.10 7.07
N ASN A 268 0.35 -20.36 7.94
CA ASN A 268 -0.18 -19.20 8.64
C ASN A 268 -0.70 -18.14 7.65
N ARG A 269 0.05 -17.89 6.57
CA ARG A 269 -0.32 -16.96 5.50
C ARG A 269 -1.65 -17.34 4.84
N ARG A 270 -1.81 -18.61 4.44
CA ARG A 270 -3.07 -19.11 3.85
C ARG A 270 -4.23 -19.01 4.82
N LYS A 271 -4.01 -19.40 6.07
CA LYS A 271 -5.03 -19.38 7.13
C LYS A 271 -5.52 -17.96 7.44
N LEU A 272 -4.61 -16.99 7.50
CA LEU A 272 -4.93 -15.61 7.84
C LEU A 272 -5.41 -14.76 6.67
N TYR A 273 -5.20 -15.19 5.42
CA TYR A 273 -5.54 -14.38 4.24
C TYR A 273 -6.98 -13.83 4.24
N PRO A 274 -8.04 -14.61 4.51
CA PRO A 274 -9.40 -14.06 4.56
C PRO A 274 -9.58 -13.00 5.66
N ARG A 275 -8.86 -13.12 6.78
CA ARG A 275 -8.88 -12.12 7.85
C ARG A 275 -8.13 -10.85 7.46
N LEU A 276 -7.03 -10.96 6.72
CA LEU A 276 -6.31 -9.81 6.16
C LEU A 276 -7.17 -9.06 5.14
N VAL A 277 -7.92 -9.79 4.31
CA VAL A 277 -8.90 -9.20 3.39
C VAL A 277 -9.99 -8.45 4.17
N ALA A 278 -10.51 -9.04 5.26
CA ALA A 278 -11.47 -8.38 6.14
C ALA A 278 -10.93 -7.10 6.80
N VAL A 279 -9.70 -7.13 7.31
CA VAL A 279 -9.02 -5.94 7.86
C VAL A 279 -8.96 -4.84 6.81
N LYS A 280 -8.47 -5.16 5.61
CA LYS A 280 -8.27 -4.17 4.57
C LYS A 280 -9.60 -3.58 4.11
N TYR A 281 -10.62 -4.43 3.91
CA TYR A 281 -11.97 -4.00 3.56
C TYR A 281 -12.57 -3.08 4.62
N LEU A 282 -12.56 -3.51 5.89
CA LEU A 282 -13.09 -2.73 7.02
C LEU A 282 -12.42 -1.36 7.09
N ILE A 283 -11.08 -1.32 7.04
CA ILE A 283 -10.34 -0.05 7.12
C ILE A 283 -10.69 0.88 5.97
N THR A 284 -10.77 0.37 4.73
CA THR A 284 -11.09 1.23 3.59
C THR A 284 -12.50 1.81 3.72
N GLU A 285 -13.49 1.02 4.11
CA GLU A 285 -14.87 1.51 4.31
C GLU A 285 -14.96 2.49 5.50
N THR A 286 -14.30 2.16 6.62
CA THR A 286 -14.24 3.03 7.80
C THR A 286 -13.58 4.37 7.47
N ALA A 287 -12.44 4.37 6.78
CA ALA A 287 -11.74 5.60 6.42
C ALA A 287 -12.59 6.52 5.53
N ASN A 288 -13.31 5.94 4.56
CA ASN A 288 -14.22 6.69 3.70
C ASN A 288 -15.41 7.27 4.49
N THR A 289 -16.01 6.47 5.38
CA THR A 289 -17.13 6.91 6.23
C THR A 289 -16.71 8.03 7.19
N VAL A 290 -15.60 7.83 7.89
CA VAL A 290 -15.07 8.77 8.89
C VAL A 290 -14.72 10.11 8.27
N THR A 291 -14.03 10.10 7.12
CA THR A 291 -13.64 11.34 6.44
C THR A 291 -14.87 12.10 5.91
N ASP A 292 -15.89 11.42 5.39
CA ASP A 292 -17.17 12.05 5.01
C ASP A 292 -17.88 12.68 6.22
N GLN A 293 -17.97 11.96 7.33
CA GLN A 293 -18.57 12.47 8.56
C GLN A 293 -17.80 13.69 9.12
N ALA A 294 -16.47 13.67 9.03
CA ALA A 294 -15.64 14.79 9.44
C ALA A 294 -15.94 16.07 8.63
N LEU A 295 -16.14 15.97 7.30
CA LEU A 295 -16.58 17.10 6.48
C LEU A 295 -17.93 17.66 6.97
N ARG A 296 -18.89 16.77 7.27
CA ARG A 296 -20.24 17.18 7.74
C ARG A 296 -20.21 17.91 9.07
N ILE A 297 -19.35 17.50 10.01
CA ILE A 297 -19.16 18.20 11.30
C ILE A 297 -18.56 19.59 11.06
N ALA A 298 -17.57 19.70 10.19
CA ALA A 298 -16.93 20.98 9.85
C ALA A 298 -17.83 21.93 9.02
N GLY A 299 -18.88 21.39 8.38
CA GLY A 299 -19.84 22.16 7.60
C GLY A 299 -19.18 22.85 6.41
N GLY A 300 -19.64 24.06 6.07
CA GLY A 300 -19.17 24.79 4.89
C GLY A 300 -17.65 25.06 4.85
N LEU A 301 -16.96 25.13 6.00
CA LEU A 301 -15.50 25.32 6.02
C LEU A 301 -14.75 24.14 5.39
N SER A 302 -15.33 22.95 5.44
CA SER A 302 -14.75 21.73 4.88
C SER A 302 -14.63 21.76 3.35
N LEU A 303 -15.34 22.68 2.68
CA LEU A 303 -15.27 22.88 1.23
C LEU A 303 -14.06 23.72 0.79
N THR A 304 -13.24 24.17 1.74
CA THR A 304 -12.06 25.00 1.48
C THR A 304 -10.81 24.36 2.06
N LYS A 305 -9.64 24.80 1.58
CA LYS A 305 -8.33 24.36 2.11
C LYS A 305 -8.00 24.93 3.50
N SER A 306 -8.93 25.63 4.14
CA SER A 306 -8.76 26.17 5.51
C SER A 306 -8.62 25.04 6.54
N LEU A 307 -9.22 23.88 6.24
CA LEU A 307 -9.01 22.64 6.99
C LEU A 307 -8.52 21.56 6.02
N PRO A 308 -7.59 20.68 6.43
CA PRO A 308 -7.11 19.60 5.57
C PRO A 308 -8.13 18.45 5.37
N LEU A 309 -9.37 18.61 5.82
CA LEU A 309 -10.39 17.55 5.78
C LEU A 309 -10.74 17.11 4.35
N GLU A 310 -10.85 18.05 3.41
CA GLU A 310 -11.11 17.73 2.00
C GLU A 310 -10.01 16.85 1.40
N ARG A 311 -8.76 17.10 1.80
CA ARG A 311 -7.60 16.30 1.39
C ARG A 311 -7.71 14.89 1.96
N TYR A 312 -8.01 14.73 3.24
CA TYR A 312 -8.16 13.40 3.84
C TYR A 312 -9.30 12.61 3.18
N PHE A 313 -10.44 13.25 2.92
CA PHE A 313 -11.56 12.65 2.20
C PHE A 313 -11.17 12.18 0.81
N ARG A 314 -10.41 12.99 0.06
CA ARG A 314 -9.92 12.60 -1.26
C ARG A 314 -8.91 11.46 -1.17
N ASP A 315 -7.91 11.57 -0.29
CA ASP A 315 -6.78 10.63 -0.24
C ASP A 315 -7.20 9.19 0.11
N VAL A 316 -8.20 9.00 0.99
CA VAL A 316 -8.65 7.65 1.39
C VAL A 316 -9.39 6.88 0.30
N ARG A 317 -9.83 7.55 -0.77
CA ARG A 317 -10.57 6.92 -1.88
C ARG A 317 -9.70 5.95 -2.68
N ALA A 318 -8.39 6.20 -2.75
CA ALA A 318 -7.46 5.30 -3.44
C ALA A 318 -7.52 3.86 -2.92
N GLY A 319 -7.81 3.65 -1.63
CA GLY A 319 -7.87 2.32 -1.02
C GLY A 319 -8.97 1.42 -1.58
N LEU A 320 -10.02 2.01 -2.14
CA LEU A 320 -11.12 1.27 -2.78
C LEU A 320 -10.66 0.59 -4.08
N MET A 321 -9.67 1.16 -4.78
CA MET A 321 -9.18 0.65 -6.06
C MET A 321 -8.05 -0.38 -5.90
N GLN A 322 -7.41 -0.42 -4.72
CA GLN A 322 -6.29 -1.33 -4.46
C GLN A 322 -6.78 -2.72 -4.04
N PRO A 323 -6.33 -3.80 -4.69
CA PRO A 323 -6.73 -5.15 -4.34
C PRO A 323 -6.11 -5.60 -3.00
N PRO A 324 -6.76 -6.53 -2.28
CA PRO A 324 -8.11 -7.07 -2.53
C PRO A 324 -9.19 -6.01 -2.22
N SER A 325 -10.20 -5.81 -3.07
CA SER A 325 -11.24 -4.79 -2.85
C SER A 325 -12.60 -5.20 -3.38
N GLY A 326 -13.63 -4.43 -3.00
CA GLY A 326 -14.99 -4.57 -3.51
C GLY A 326 -15.58 -5.96 -3.27
N ASP A 327 -16.39 -6.42 -4.21
CA ASP A 327 -17.13 -7.68 -4.12
C ASP A 327 -16.20 -8.88 -3.96
N THR A 328 -15.07 -8.91 -4.66
CA THR A 328 -14.08 -10.00 -4.52
C THR A 328 -13.55 -10.12 -3.09
N ALA A 329 -13.39 -9.00 -2.37
CA ALA A 329 -12.97 -9.05 -0.96
C ALA A 329 -14.07 -9.69 -0.09
N LEU A 330 -15.33 -9.28 -0.28
CA LEU A 330 -16.48 -9.83 0.46
C LEU A 330 -16.73 -11.30 0.11
N GLU A 331 -16.55 -11.71 -1.14
CA GLU A 331 -16.63 -13.10 -1.59
C GLU A 331 -15.60 -13.98 -0.85
N ILE A 332 -14.34 -13.54 -0.76
CA ILE A 332 -13.29 -14.28 -0.02
C ILE A 332 -13.68 -14.44 1.46
N ILE A 333 -14.19 -13.38 2.08
CA ILE A 333 -14.62 -13.39 3.49
C ILE A 333 -15.81 -14.33 3.68
N GLY A 334 -16.83 -14.21 2.83
CA GLY A 334 -18.06 -15.00 2.87
C GLY A 334 -17.79 -16.49 2.63
N GLN A 335 -17.01 -16.82 1.61
CA GLN A 335 -16.62 -18.19 1.30
C GLN A 335 -15.90 -18.83 2.49
N ARG A 336 -14.96 -18.11 3.13
CA ARG A 336 -14.28 -18.62 4.31
C ARG A 336 -15.23 -18.87 5.47
N ALA A 337 -16.20 -17.99 5.71
CA ALA A 337 -17.19 -18.17 6.77
C ALA A 337 -18.05 -19.42 6.53
N ILE A 338 -18.51 -19.64 5.29
CA ILE A 338 -19.27 -20.81 4.87
C ILE A 338 -18.45 -22.09 5.07
N ASP A 339 -17.19 -22.10 4.60
CA ASP A 339 -16.33 -23.27 4.68
C ASP A 339 -16.01 -23.65 6.12
N ASN A 340 -15.84 -22.67 7.02
CA ASN A 340 -15.62 -22.95 8.44
C ASN A 340 -16.79 -23.74 9.05
N ILE A 341 -18.04 -23.42 8.69
CA ILE A 341 -19.23 -24.14 9.19
C ILE A 341 -19.37 -25.51 8.54
N LYS A 342 -19.13 -25.62 7.22
CA LYS A 342 -19.19 -26.93 6.52
C LYS A 342 -18.22 -27.96 7.12
N HIS A 343 -17.09 -27.51 7.65
CA HIS A 343 -16.05 -28.38 8.21
C HIS A 343 -16.00 -28.38 9.75
N SER A 344 -16.89 -27.65 10.43
CA SER A 344 -16.89 -27.59 11.91
C SER A 344 -17.57 -28.78 12.58
N GLY A 345 -18.29 -29.63 11.83
CA GLY A 345 -19.07 -30.74 12.39
C GLY A 345 -20.18 -30.28 13.34
N LEU A 346 -20.61 -29.02 13.22
CA LEU A 346 -21.70 -28.47 14.03
C LEU A 346 -23.03 -29.03 13.52
N GLU A 347 -23.66 -29.91 14.29
CA GLU A 347 -25.06 -30.30 14.08
C GLU A 347 -25.96 -29.17 14.59
N PHE A 348 -26.72 -28.57 13.69
CA PHE A 348 -27.76 -27.62 14.08
C PHE A 348 -28.96 -28.42 14.60
N VAL A 349 -29.14 -28.43 15.92
CA VAL A 349 -30.40 -28.88 16.53
C VAL A 349 -31.42 -27.79 16.23
N LEU A 350 -32.31 -28.06 15.27
CA LEU A 350 -33.43 -27.19 14.89
C LEU A 350 -34.55 -27.20 15.93
#